data_AF-A0A2W4REC2-F1
#
_entry.id   AF-A0A2W4REC2-F1
#
_cell.length_a   1.000
_cell.length_b   1.000
_cell.length_c   1.000
_cell.angle_alpha   90.00
_cell.angle_beta   90.00
_cell.angle_gamma   90.00
#
_symmetry.space_group_name_H-M   'P 1'
#
loop_
_entity.id
_entity.type
_entity.pdbx_description
1 polymer ?
#
loop_
_entity_poly.entity_id
_entity_poly.type
_entity_poly.pdbx_seq_one_letter_code
_entity_poly.pdbx_strand_id
1 'polypeptide(L)'
;MPVPARPARWLAWLAIGTAVLVWLSTITGTYVVFPLYRIPPPEGVASLEAYQRALLMADPDTRWLHRFAIEVKEHVPWGASFLTTAVAFVASRCRTTLLADRSLRTMAMVLTTGALVLVSFVALMGVFVNKVAPLE
;
A
#
# COMPACT_ATOMS: atom_id res chain seq x y z
N MET A 1 31.72 -2.78 -19.36
CA MET A 1 31.98 -1.40 -18.92
C MET A 1 31.71 -1.29 -17.43
N PRO A 2 32.57 -0.62 -16.63
CA PRO A 2 32.31 -0.40 -15.21
C PRO A 2 31.09 0.52 -15.03
N VAL A 3 30.17 0.13 -14.14
CA VAL A 3 28.98 0.92 -13.85
C VAL A 3 29.38 2.14 -13.01
N PRO A 4 29.03 3.38 -13.41
CA PRO A 4 29.38 4.56 -12.62
C PRO A 4 28.69 4.55 -11.25
N ALA A 5 29.42 4.96 -10.22
CA ALA A 5 28.93 4.93 -8.83
C ALA A 5 27.77 5.90 -8.55
N ARG A 6 27.63 6.97 -9.34
CA ARG A 6 26.56 7.99 -9.17
C ARG A 6 25.17 7.41 -9.45
N PRO A 7 24.87 6.79 -10.61
CA PRO A 7 23.60 6.11 -10.86
C PRO A 7 23.22 5.07 -9.80
N ALA A 8 24.19 4.27 -9.35
CA ALA A 8 23.95 3.25 -8.32
C ALA A 8 23.49 3.87 -6.98
N ARG A 9 24.07 5.02 -6.59
CA ARG A 9 23.66 5.75 -5.38
C ARG A 9 22.27 6.36 -5.51
N TRP A 10 21.93 6.91 -6.67
CA TRP A 10 20.59 7.45 -6.92
C TRP A 10 19.54 6.36 -6.87
N LEU A 11 19.79 5.20 -7.49
CA LEU A 11 18.89 4.06 -7.41
C LEU A 11 18.65 3.62 -5.96
N ALA A 12 19.71 3.57 -5.15
CA ALA A 12 19.59 3.25 -3.73
C ALA A 12 18.72 4.28 -2.98
N TRP A 13 18.95 5.58 -3.20
CA TRP A 13 18.13 6.62 -2.58
C TRP A 13 16.67 6.59 -3.03
N LEU A 14 16.41 6.33 -4.30
CA LEU A 14 15.05 6.16 -4.82
C LEU A 14 14.37 4.97 -4.16
N ALA A 15 15.03 3.81 -4.09
CA ALA A 15 14.47 2.63 -3.44
C ALA A 15 14.17 2.86 -1.95
N ILE A 16 15.08 3.54 -1.22
CA ILE A 16 14.87 3.93 0.17
C ILE A 16 13.67 4.88 0.29
N GLY A 17 13.62 5.92 -0.54
CA GLY A 17 12.52 6.89 -0.55
C GLY A 17 11.17 6.21 -0.82
N THR A 18 11.11 5.30 -1.80
CA THR A 18 9.92 4.50 -2.08
C THR A 18 9.50 3.66 -0.88
N ALA A 19 10.43 2.94 -0.24
CA ALA A 19 10.12 2.13 0.93
C ALA A 19 9.58 2.98 2.08
N VAL A 20 10.18 4.15 2.35
CA VAL A 20 9.70 5.09 3.37
C VAL A 20 8.29 5.56 3.05
N LEU A 21 8.00 5.98 1.83
CA LEU A 21 6.67 6.44 1.43
C LEU A 21 5.62 5.34 1.57
N VAL A 22 5.92 4.12 1.12
CA VAL A 22 4.98 2.98 1.22
C VAL A 22 4.72 2.61 2.69
N TRP A 23 5.73 2.65 3.55
CA TRP A 23 5.56 2.46 4.99
C TRP A 23 4.72 3.55 5.63
N LEU A 24 4.99 4.82 5.32
CA LEU A 24 4.19 5.94 5.82
C LEU A 24 2.74 5.79 5.41
N SER A 25 2.45 5.48 4.14
CA SER A 25 1.09 5.23 3.67
C SER A 25 0.43 4.06 4.40
N THR A 26 1.15 2.96 4.63
CA THR A 26 0.64 1.77 5.34
C THR A 26 0.31 2.06 6.81
N ILE A 27 1.21 2.75 7.50
CA ILE A 27 1.05 3.14 8.91
C ILE A 27 -0.10 4.14 9.04
N THR A 28 -0.15 5.18 8.20
CA THR A 28 -1.25 6.15 8.20
C THR A 28 -2.58 5.48 7.90
N GLY A 29 -2.64 4.57 6.91
CA GLY A 29 -3.83 3.79 6.62
C GLY A 29 -4.31 3.00 7.85
N THR A 30 -3.40 2.27 8.49
CA THR A 30 -3.72 1.36 9.60
C THR A 30 -4.08 2.09 10.90
N TYR A 31 -3.35 3.15 11.25
CA TYR A 31 -3.45 3.77 12.57
C TYR A 31 -4.19 5.11 12.59
N VAL A 32 -4.45 5.72 11.42
CA VAL A 32 -5.19 6.98 11.33
C VAL A 32 -6.50 6.78 10.60
N VAL A 33 -6.47 6.28 9.36
CA VAL A 33 -7.67 6.16 8.53
C VAL A 33 -8.60 5.05 9.04
N PHE A 34 -8.02 3.91 9.40
CA PHE A 34 -8.81 2.72 9.74
C PHE A 34 -9.61 2.83 11.05
N PRO A 35 -9.09 3.44 12.13
CA PRO A 35 -9.90 3.72 13.31
C PRO A 35 -11.10 4.63 13.01
N LEU A 36 -10.92 5.67 12.19
CA LEU A 36 -12.00 6.58 11.79
C LEU A 36 -13.10 5.86 11.01
N TYR A 37 -12.72 4.93 10.11
CA TYR A 37 -13.66 4.07 9.40
C TYR A 37 -14.53 3.21 10.33
N ARG A 38 -14.01 2.81 11.50
CA ARG A 38 -14.68 1.90 12.45
C ARG A 38 -15.53 2.60 13.52
N ILE A 39 -15.69 3.92 13.46
CA ILE A 39 -16.53 4.66 14.42
C ILE A 39 -17.97 4.13 14.35
N PRO A 40 -18.56 3.66 15.47
CA PRO A 40 -19.93 3.19 15.50
C PRO A 40 -20.93 4.36 15.48
N PRO A 41 -22.08 4.21 14.81
CA PRO A 41 -23.17 5.20 14.90
C PRO A 41 -23.78 5.21 16.31
N PRO A 42 -24.10 6.40 16.87
CA PRO A 42 -24.95 6.52 18.05
C PRO A 42 -26.32 5.91 17.84
N GLU A 43 -26.97 5.48 18.92
CA GLU A 43 -28.33 4.98 18.87
C GLU A 43 -29.31 6.07 18.37
N GLY A 44 -30.23 5.68 17.49
CA GLY A 44 -31.27 6.59 16.98
C GLY A 44 -30.80 7.57 15.90
N VAL A 45 -29.58 7.43 15.36
CA VAL A 45 -29.12 8.30 14.27
C VAL A 45 -29.95 8.04 13.00
N ALA A 46 -30.44 9.11 12.38
CA ALA A 46 -31.31 9.03 11.21
C ALA A 46 -30.54 8.76 9.89
N SER A 47 -29.26 9.13 9.83
CA SER A 47 -28.38 8.94 8.66
C SER A 47 -27.08 8.26 9.05
N LEU A 48 -26.61 7.34 8.21
CA LEU A 48 -25.37 6.59 8.37
C LEU A 48 -24.21 7.14 7.52
N GLU A 49 -24.39 8.26 6.81
CA GLU A 49 -23.40 8.80 5.88
C GLU A 49 -22.03 9.07 6.54
N ALA A 50 -22.04 9.55 7.79
CA ALA A 50 -20.82 9.76 8.57
C ALA A 50 -20.19 8.47 9.13
N TYR A 51 -20.84 7.33 8.99
CA TYR A 51 -20.45 6.04 9.60
C TYR A 51 -20.23 4.99 8.52
N GLN A 52 -19.15 5.15 7.76
CA GLN A 52 -18.85 4.37 6.55
C GLN A 52 -19.00 2.86 6.72
N ARG A 53 -18.49 2.28 7.81
CA ARG A 53 -18.66 0.84 8.07
C ARG A 53 -20.12 0.45 8.23
N ALA A 54 -20.92 1.24 8.97
CA ALA A 54 -22.34 0.96 9.15
C ALA A 54 -23.10 1.12 7.83
N LEU A 55 -22.77 2.15 7.05
CA LEU A 55 -23.32 2.39 5.71
C LEU A 55 -23.08 1.19 4.77
N LEU A 56 -21.83 0.70 4.68
CA LEU A 56 -21.49 -0.48 3.87
C LEU A 56 -22.14 -1.78 4.36
N MET A 57 -22.51 -1.85 5.64
CA MET A 57 -23.11 -3.05 6.22
C MET A 57 -24.64 -3.06 6.14
N ALA A 58 -25.26 -1.89 5.94
CA ALA A 58 -26.71 -1.74 5.86
C ALA A 58 -27.29 -2.37 4.59
N ASP A 59 -26.54 -2.35 3.48
CA ASP A 59 -26.97 -2.89 2.20
C ASP A 59 -26.27 -4.25 1.89
N PRO A 60 -27.03 -5.33 1.64
CA PRO A 60 -26.52 -6.58 1.09
C PRO A 60 -25.51 -6.48 -0.04
N ASP A 61 -25.74 -5.57 -0.99
CA ASP A 61 -24.96 -5.46 -2.22
C ASP A 61 -23.61 -4.76 -2.01
N THR A 62 -23.43 -4.07 -0.87
CA THR A 62 -22.21 -3.32 -0.53
C THR A 62 -21.40 -3.96 0.60
N ARG A 63 -21.95 -4.95 1.33
CA ARG A 63 -21.26 -5.67 2.43
C ARG A 63 -19.92 -6.29 2.04
N TRP A 64 -19.74 -6.69 0.78
CA TRP A 64 -18.48 -7.24 0.30
C TRP A 64 -17.33 -6.20 0.33
N LEU A 65 -17.64 -4.90 0.21
CA LEU A 65 -16.64 -3.84 0.31
C LEU A 65 -16.00 -3.84 1.70
N HIS A 66 -16.79 -4.02 2.75
CA HIS A 66 -16.21 -4.19 4.08
C HIS A 66 -15.53 -5.56 4.25
N ARG A 67 -16.21 -6.65 3.89
CA ARG A 67 -15.72 -8.01 4.17
C ARG A 67 -14.48 -8.41 3.37
N PHE A 68 -14.23 -7.75 2.24
CA PHE A 68 -13.12 -8.08 1.35
C PHE A 68 -12.25 -6.87 1.03
N ALA A 69 -12.83 -5.80 0.47
CA ALA A 69 -12.02 -4.66 0.00
C ALA A 69 -11.30 -3.96 1.15
N ILE A 70 -11.95 -3.83 2.30
CA ILE A 70 -11.34 -3.26 3.51
C ILE A 70 -10.31 -4.19 4.14
N GLU A 71 -10.56 -5.50 4.22
CA GLU A 71 -9.58 -6.49 4.69
C GLU A 71 -8.32 -6.50 3.81
N VAL A 72 -8.49 -6.40 2.50
CA VAL A 72 -7.39 -6.20 1.54
C VAL A 72 -6.61 -4.93 1.86
N LYS A 73 -7.31 -3.81 2.09
CA LYS A 73 -6.69 -2.52 2.42
C LYS A 73 -5.97 -2.53 3.77
N GLU A 74 -6.37 -3.39 4.71
CA GLU A 74 -5.71 -3.53 6.01
C GLU A 74 -4.43 -4.36 5.91
N HIS A 75 -4.44 -5.46 5.16
CA HIS A 75 -3.33 -6.44 5.18
C HIS A 75 -2.36 -6.35 4.00
N VAL A 76 -2.84 -6.10 2.79
CA VAL A 76 -2.00 -6.12 1.57
C VAL A 76 -0.91 -5.03 1.55
N PRO A 77 -1.13 -3.80 2.07
CA PRO A 77 -0.07 -2.79 2.11
C PRO A 77 1.17 -3.18 2.92
N TRP A 78 1.03 -4.05 3.93
CA TRP A 78 2.17 -4.59 4.67
C TRP A 78 3.08 -5.42 3.77
N GLY A 79 2.49 -6.26 2.91
CA GLY A 79 3.23 -7.03 1.91
C GLY A 79 4.03 -6.13 0.98
N ALA A 80 3.41 -5.06 0.44
CA ALA A 80 4.11 -4.07 -0.38
C ALA A 80 5.23 -3.36 0.38
N SER A 81 5.02 -3.04 1.64
CA SER A 81 6.02 -2.43 2.52
C SER A 81 7.25 -3.32 2.70
N PHE A 82 7.05 -4.62 2.96
CA PHE A 82 8.16 -5.56 3.09
C PHE A 82 8.94 -5.75 1.78
N LEU A 83 8.24 -5.87 0.64
CA LEU A 83 8.89 -6.01 -0.66
C LEU A 83 9.73 -4.77 -1.01
N THR A 84 9.20 -3.56 -0.78
CA THR A 84 9.96 -2.33 -1.03
C THR A 84 11.13 -2.15 -0.08
N THR A 85 11.01 -2.56 1.19
CA THR A 85 12.15 -2.62 2.13
C THR A 85 13.24 -3.58 1.64
N ALA A 86 12.89 -4.76 1.14
CA ALA A 86 13.87 -5.70 0.60
C ALA A 86 14.64 -5.11 -0.59
N VAL A 87 13.94 -4.42 -1.50
CA VAL A 87 14.57 -3.72 -2.63
C VAL A 87 15.48 -2.59 -2.15
N ALA A 88 15.06 -1.79 -1.17
CA ALA A 88 15.87 -0.72 -0.59
C ALA A 88 17.15 -1.26 0.07
N PHE A 89 17.05 -2.38 0.79
CA PHE A 89 18.18 -3.07 1.39
C PHE A 89 19.19 -3.53 0.32
N VAL A 90 18.73 -4.23 -0.71
CA VAL A 90 19.60 -4.73 -1.80
C VAL A 90 20.23 -3.56 -2.56
N ALA A 91 19.46 -2.53 -2.91
CA ALA A 91 19.97 -1.37 -3.64
C ALA A 91 21.04 -0.60 -2.84
N SER A 92 20.84 -0.44 -1.53
CA SER A 92 21.79 0.26 -0.65
C SER A 92 23.07 -0.55 -0.38
N ARG A 93 22.96 -1.88 -0.27
CA ARG A 93 24.08 -2.78 0.08
C ARG A 93 24.89 -3.26 -1.12
N CYS A 94 24.25 -3.54 -2.25
CA CYS A 94 24.89 -4.08 -3.45
C CYS A 94 25.27 -2.99 -4.47
N ARG A 95 24.59 -1.84 -4.49
CA ARG A 95 24.92 -0.65 -5.31
C ARG A 95 25.31 -0.97 -6.76
N THR A 96 26.58 -0.87 -7.12
CA THR A 96 27.08 -1.11 -8.48
C THR A 96 26.93 -2.57 -8.90
N THR A 97 27.03 -3.52 -7.95
CA THR A 97 26.82 -4.95 -8.19
C THR A 97 25.37 -5.24 -8.60
N LEU A 98 24.39 -4.53 -8.02
CA LEU A 98 22.99 -4.65 -8.43
C LEU A 98 22.78 -4.30 -9.91
N LEU A 99 23.54 -3.32 -10.42
CA LEU A 99 23.45 -2.89 -11.81
C LEU A 99 24.26 -3.79 -12.75
N ALA A 100 25.36 -4.36 -12.28
CA ALA A 100 26.21 -5.24 -13.08
C ALA A 100 25.65 -6.67 -13.20
N ASP A 101 25.08 -7.20 -12.11
CA ASP A 101 24.60 -8.58 -12.03
C ASP A 101 23.13 -8.70 -12.51
N ARG A 102 22.91 -9.54 -13.53
CA ARG A 102 21.58 -9.78 -14.10
C ARG A 102 20.62 -10.44 -13.11
N SER A 103 21.11 -11.37 -12.28
CA SER A 103 20.29 -12.08 -11.30
C SER A 103 19.78 -11.13 -10.22
N LEU A 104 20.68 -10.33 -9.63
CA LEU A 104 20.30 -9.33 -8.62
C LEU A 104 19.33 -8.29 -9.19
N ARG A 105 19.58 -7.82 -10.42
CA ARG A 105 18.69 -6.89 -11.10
C ARG A 105 17.31 -7.50 -11.34
N THR A 106 17.25 -8.75 -11.77
CA THR A 106 15.99 -9.47 -12.02
C THR A 106 15.21 -9.66 -10.73
N MET A 107 15.87 -10.07 -9.66
CA MET A 107 15.26 -10.18 -8.33
C MET A 107 14.67 -8.84 -7.88
N ALA A 108 15.43 -7.74 -7.96
CA ALA A 108 14.95 -6.42 -7.59
C ALA A 108 13.73 -5.99 -8.43
N MET A 109 13.75 -6.24 -9.75
CA MET A 109 12.60 -5.96 -10.62
C MET A 109 11.37 -6.76 -10.21
N VAL A 110 11.50 -8.06 -9.96
CA VAL A 110 10.37 -8.92 -9.55
C VAL A 110 9.76 -8.43 -8.24
N LEU A 111 10.58 -8.10 -7.24
CA LEU A 111 10.10 -7.58 -5.96
C LEU A 111 9.40 -6.22 -6.12
N THR A 112 9.97 -5.31 -6.93
CA THR A 112 9.35 -4.01 -7.22
C THR A 112 8.03 -4.16 -7.97
N THR A 113 7.96 -5.04 -8.99
CA THR A 113 6.72 -5.32 -9.73
C THR A 113 5.66 -5.94 -8.81
N GLY A 114 6.06 -6.87 -7.93
CA GLY A 114 5.16 -7.43 -6.92
C GLY A 114 4.59 -6.35 -6.01
N ALA A 115 5.43 -5.46 -5.48
CA ALA A 115 4.98 -4.34 -4.66
C ALA A 115 4.01 -3.41 -5.42
N LEU A 116 4.31 -3.10 -6.69
CA LEU A 116 3.46 -2.28 -7.54
C LEU A 116 2.08 -2.92 -7.72
N VAL A 117 2.02 -4.22 -8.05
CA VAL A 117 0.76 -4.95 -8.22
C VAL A 117 -0.08 -4.91 -6.93
N LEU A 118 0.54 -5.14 -5.77
CA LEU A 118 -0.15 -5.09 -4.47
C LEU A 118 -0.72 -3.70 -4.19
N VAL A 119 0.08 -2.64 -4.37
CA VAL A 119 -0.38 -1.26 -4.15
C VAL A 119 -1.48 -0.85 -5.13
N SER A 120 -1.34 -1.23 -6.41
CA SER A 120 -2.38 -0.97 -7.42
C SER A 120 -3.69 -1.68 -7.07
N PHE A 121 -3.62 -2.91 -6.58
CA PHE A 121 -4.80 -3.66 -6.14
C PHE A 121 -5.48 -3.00 -4.93
N VAL A 122 -4.70 -2.55 -3.94
CA VAL A 122 -5.20 -1.77 -2.79
C VAL A 122 -5.84 -0.46 -3.23
N ALA A 123 -5.22 0.26 -4.16
CA ALA A 123 -5.76 1.52 -4.69
C ALA A 123 -7.11 1.30 -5.39
N LEU A 124 -7.21 0.24 -6.21
CA LEU A 124 -8.46 -0.13 -6.87
C LEU A 124 -9.58 -0.45 -5.87
N MET A 125 -9.29 -1.20 -4.81
CA MET A 125 -10.25 -1.44 -3.71
C MET A 125 -10.67 -0.12 -3.05
N GLY A 126 -9.75 0.84 -2.91
CA GLY A 126 -10.07 2.17 -2.41
C GLY A 126 -11.07 2.93 -3.28
N VAL A 127 -10.95 2.84 -4.60
CA VAL A 127 -11.90 3.45 -5.55
C VAL A 127 -13.30 2.87 -5.37
N PHE A 128 -13.43 1.55 -5.24
CA PHE A 128 -14.75 0.92 -5.05
C PHE A 128 -15.40 1.32 -3.72
N VAL A 129 -14.63 1.39 -2.63
CA VAL A 129 -15.14 1.85 -1.34
C VAL A 129 -15.60 3.30 -1.42
N ASN A 130 -14.78 4.21 -1.95
CA ASN A 130 -15.09 5.64 -1.97
C ASN A 130 -16.29 5.99 -2.88
N LYS A 131 -16.61 5.13 -3.85
CA LYS A 131 -17.78 5.31 -4.71
C LYS A 131 -19.10 5.08 -3.97
N VAL A 132 -19.09 4.26 -2.90
CA VAL A 132 -20.28 3.90 -2.12
C VAL A 132 -20.32 4.66 -0.79
N ALA A 133 -19.17 4.77 -0.13
CA ALA A 133 -19.00 5.48 1.12
C ALA A 133 -17.91 6.55 0.94
N PRO A 134 -18.26 7.71 0.35
CA PRO A 134 -17.30 8.79 0.17
C PRO A 134 -16.77 9.28 1.53
N LEU A 135 -15.51 9.70 1.55
CA LEU A 135 -14.96 10.52 2.62
C LEU A 135 -15.29 11.99 2.27
N GLU A 136 -16.02 12.70 3.12
CA GLU A 136 -16.05 14.17 3.11
C GLU A 136 -14.81 14.74 3.83
#